data_AF-A0A364KU32-F1
#
_entry.id   AF-A0A364KU32-F1
#
_cell.length_a   1.000
_cell.length_b   1.000
_cell.length_c   1.000
_cell.angle_alpha   90.00
_cell.angle_beta   90.00
_cell.angle_gamma   90.00
#
_symmetry.space_group_name_H-M   'P 1'
#
loop_
_entity.id
_entity.type
_entity.pdbx_description
1 polymer ?
#
loop_
_entity_poly.entity_id
_entity_poly.type
_entity_poly.pdbx_seq_one_letter_code
_entity_poly.pdbx_strand_id
1 'polypeptide(L)'
;MSQAHHTKDGNEASHDLTKRLQALEVVVQQSSKVLQALEKLPLGTHRAVSEELRELIEKAKKATEGMRATLEQQKSLENRRQRNSDQGHEISDEYRKEMQFYASGLEVFSSLEYSERNRRLANYHVVHEGDIKKDEEAICYLAQHETHRSEKASEGFKLLYDISISEYDNFQIATAPHEVINALNKKSDMNHFHYSVTQRKPQLKNYVISICDSIINRWKTYISSSTKDGLMAENMHNQNRNQNRCLETEINEMF
;
A
#
# COMPACT_ATOMS: atom_id res chain seq x y z
N MET A 1 -6.69 8.52 19.13
CA MET A 1 -6.43 8.03 20.51
C MET A 1 -7.51 7.04 21.00
N SER A 2 -7.87 5.99 20.22
CA SER A 2 -9.01 5.11 20.56
C SER A 2 -8.69 3.61 20.67
N GLN A 3 -7.43 3.20 20.57
CA GLN A 3 -7.03 1.77 20.62
C GLN A 3 -6.72 1.24 22.03
N ALA A 4 -6.43 2.13 23.00
CA ALA A 4 -6.01 1.71 24.35
C ALA A 4 -7.16 1.18 25.24
N HIS A 5 -8.41 1.51 24.93
CA HIS A 5 -9.55 1.07 25.74
C HIS A 5 -10.02 -0.35 25.42
N HIS A 6 -9.85 -0.83 24.18
CA HIS A 6 -10.31 -2.18 23.80
C HIS A 6 -9.36 -3.32 24.20
N THR A 7 -8.06 -3.05 24.36
CA THR A 7 -7.08 -4.06 24.76
C THR A 7 -7.13 -4.36 26.26
N LYS A 8 -7.52 -3.38 27.08
CA LYS A 8 -7.59 -3.53 28.55
C LYS A 8 -8.76 -4.43 28.97
N ASP A 9 -9.95 -4.19 28.42
CA ASP A 9 -11.16 -4.99 28.72
C ASP A 9 -11.05 -6.43 28.19
N GLY A 10 -10.41 -6.64 27.03
CA GLY A 10 -10.19 -7.98 26.46
C GLY A 10 -9.22 -8.84 27.29
N ASN A 11 -8.15 -8.23 27.81
CA ASN A 11 -7.18 -8.93 28.66
C ASN A 11 -7.76 -9.27 30.03
N GLU A 12 -8.56 -8.39 30.63
CA GLU A 12 -9.23 -8.66 31.90
C GLU A 12 -10.27 -9.78 31.77
N ALA A 13 -11.05 -9.80 30.68
CA ALA A 13 -12.02 -10.86 30.40
C ALA A 13 -11.36 -12.22 30.12
N SER A 14 -10.26 -12.26 29.36
CA SER A 14 -9.49 -13.48 29.11
C SER A 14 -8.84 -14.04 30.39
N HIS A 15 -8.33 -13.15 31.25
CA HIS A 15 -7.74 -13.52 32.52
C HIS A 15 -8.78 -14.07 33.51
N ASP A 16 -9.96 -13.46 33.58
CA ASP A 16 -11.10 -13.96 34.36
C ASP A 16 -11.59 -15.32 33.84
N LEU A 17 -11.72 -15.49 32.52
CA LEU A 17 -12.12 -16.77 31.92
C LEU A 17 -11.10 -17.88 32.23
N THR A 18 -9.80 -17.57 32.19
CA THR A 18 -8.72 -18.51 32.51
C THR A 18 -8.77 -18.94 33.98
N LYS A 19 -9.01 -18.01 34.91
CA LYS A 19 -9.18 -18.33 36.33
C LYS A 19 -10.41 -19.21 36.59
N ARG A 20 -11.53 -18.89 35.94
CA ARG A 20 -12.77 -19.67 36.05
C ARG A 20 -12.60 -21.08 35.45
N LEU A 21 -11.90 -21.21 34.34
CA LEU A 21 -11.55 -22.51 33.74
C LEU A 21 -10.74 -23.35 34.73
N GLN A 22 -9.66 -22.79 35.30
CA GLN A 22 -8.83 -23.49 36.29
C GLN A 22 -9.64 -23.94 37.52
N ALA A 23 -10.49 -23.07 38.06
CA ALA A 23 -11.36 -23.42 39.18
C ALA A 23 -12.32 -24.57 38.82
N LEU A 24 -12.92 -24.53 37.63
CA LEU A 24 -13.87 -25.53 37.18
C LEU A 24 -13.20 -26.89 36.90
N GLU A 25 -11.98 -26.89 36.35
CA GLU A 25 -11.16 -28.11 36.17
C GLU A 25 -10.85 -28.78 37.51
N VAL A 26 -10.50 -27.99 38.54
CA VAL A 26 -10.28 -28.51 39.91
C VAL A 26 -11.56 -29.14 40.47
N VAL A 27 -12.71 -28.49 40.29
CA VAL A 27 -14.02 -29.00 40.75
C VAL A 27 -14.38 -30.30 40.04
N VAL A 28 -14.18 -30.40 38.72
CA VAL A 28 -14.41 -31.63 37.94
C VAL A 28 -13.51 -32.76 38.45
N GLN A 29 -12.24 -32.47 38.70
CA GLN A 29 -11.26 -33.46 39.15
C GLN A 29 -11.57 -33.97 40.57
N GLN A 30 -11.94 -33.08 41.49
CA GLN A 30 -12.34 -33.44 42.85
C GLN A 30 -13.66 -34.23 42.87
N SER A 31 -14.66 -33.77 42.13
CA SER A 31 -15.97 -34.45 42.04
C SER A 31 -15.85 -35.85 41.46
N SER A 32 -14.97 -36.04 40.46
CA SER A 32 -14.68 -37.36 39.88
C SER A 32 -14.06 -38.33 40.90
N LYS A 33 -13.17 -37.85 41.79
CA LYS A 33 -12.60 -38.66 42.87
C LYS A 33 -13.65 -39.06 43.91
N VAL A 34 -14.56 -38.14 44.25
CA VAL A 34 -15.68 -38.41 45.18
C VAL A 34 -16.63 -39.45 44.58
N LEU A 35 -16.97 -39.32 43.30
CA LEU A 35 -17.80 -40.30 42.60
C LEU A 35 -17.18 -41.71 42.63
N GLN A 36 -15.87 -41.84 42.34
CA GLN A 36 -15.16 -43.12 42.43
C GLN A 36 -15.14 -43.72 43.84
N ALA A 37 -15.16 -42.90 44.89
CA ALA A 37 -15.24 -43.39 46.25
C ALA A 37 -16.67 -43.86 46.62
N LEU A 38 -17.69 -43.12 46.18
CA LEU A 38 -19.11 -43.47 46.38
C LEU A 38 -19.49 -44.77 45.67
N GLU A 39 -18.96 -45.02 44.48
CA GLU A 39 -19.22 -46.25 43.72
C GLU A 39 -18.62 -47.52 44.35
N LYS A 40 -17.71 -47.37 45.34
CA LYS A 40 -17.13 -48.50 46.09
C LYS A 40 -17.97 -48.92 47.31
N LEU A 41 -19.01 -48.16 47.67
CA LEU A 41 -19.88 -48.44 48.81
C LEU A 41 -21.09 -49.33 48.41
N PRO A 42 -21.65 -50.14 49.32
CA PRO A 42 -22.75 -51.06 49.01
C PRO A 42 -24.01 -50.33 48.49
N LEU A 43 -24.63 -50.95 47.48
CA LEU A 43 -25.61 -50.40 46.51
C LEU A 43 -26.91 -49.77 47.06
N GLY A 44 -27.21 -49.88 48.36
CA GLY A 44 -28.56 -49.60 48.90
C GLY A 44 -28.91 -48.12 49.12
N THR A 45 -27.94 -47.25 49.34
CA THR A 45 -28.20 -45.89 49.89
C THR A 45 -27.72 -44.72 49.03
N HIS A 46 -26.91 -44.93 47.99
CA HIS A 46 -26.18 -43.84 47.33
C HIS A 46 -26.37 -43.74 45.81
N ARG A 47 -27.23 -44.57 45.22
CA ARG A 47 -27.42 -44.65 43.76
C ARG A 47 -27.97 -43.37 43.13
N ALA A 48 -28.95 -42.73 43.77
CA ALA A 48 -29.50 -41.47 43.27
C ALA A 48 -28.45 -40.34 43.32
N VAL A 49 -27.68 -40.27 44.41
CA VAL A 49 -26.62 -39.26 44.61
C VAL A 49 -25.47 -39.45 43.61
N SER A 50 -25.11 -40.69 43.26
CA SER A 50 -24.07 -40.94 42.26
C SER A 50 -24.52 -40.62 40.84
N GLU A 51 -25.80 -40.83 40.51
CA GLU A 51 -26.39 -40.44 39.21
C GLU A 51 -26.44 -38.91 39.06
N GLU A 52 -26.92 -38.18 40.08
CA GLU A 52 -26.91 -36.70 40.09
C GLU A 52 -25.48 -36.13 39.99
N LEU A 53 -24.52 -36.71 40.72
CA LEU A 53 -23.13 -36.28 40.66
C LEU A 53 -22.49 -36.55 39.29
N ARG A 54 -22.82 -37.66 38.63
CA ARG A 54 -22.40 -37.94 37.23
C ARG A 54 -22.93 -36.89 36.28
N GLU A 55 -24.20 -36.53 36.38
CA GLU A 55 -24.81 -35.53 35.51
C GLU A 55 -24.16 -34.15 35.71
N LEU A 56 -23.87 -33.77 36.95
CA LEU A 56 -23.15 -32.53 37.28
C LEU A 56 -21.71 -32.52 36.74
N ILE A 57 -20.99 -33.64 36.87
CA ILE A 57 -19.64 -33.79 36.31
C ILE A 57 -19.67 -33.63 34.79
N GLU A 58 -20.62 -34.25 34.09
CA GLU A 58 -20.73 -34.13 32.64
C GLU A 58 -21.11 -32.71 32.19
N LYS A 59 -22.00 -32.03 32.91
CA LYS A 59 -22.29 -30.60 32.66
C LYS A 59 -21.04 -29.73 32.86
N ALA A 60 -20.28 -29.98 33.92
CA ALA A 60 -19.06 -29.22 34.23
C ALA A 60 -17.93 -29.51 33.23
N LYS A 61 -17.81 -30.73 32.71
CA LYS A 61 -16.89 -31.09 31.61
C LYS A 61 -17.24 -30.36 30.31
N LYS A 62 -18.51 -30.40 29.89
CA LYS A 62 -18.96 -29.65 28.70
C LYS A 62 -18.71 -28.15 28.83
N ALA A 63 -18.92 -27.60 30.03
CA ALA A 63 -18.63 -26.19 30.30
C ALA A 63 -17.12 -25.88 30.22
N THR A 64 -16.25 -26.73 30.77
CA THR A 64 -14.79 -26.56 30.66
C THR A 64 -14.30 -26.68 29.21
N GLU A 65 -14.84 -27.61 28.43
CA GLU A 65 -14.54 -27.73 27.00
C GLU A 65 -14.97 -26.49 26.21
N GLY A 66 -16.18 -25.98 26.45
CA GLY A 66 -16.66 -24.74 25.81
C GLY A 66 -15.83 -23.51 26.17
N MET A 67 -15.42 -23.39 27.43
CA MET A 67 -14.53 -22.30 27.89
C MET A 67 -13.13 -22.42 27.27
N ARG A 68 -12.60 -23.63 27.13
CA ARG A 68 -11.31 -23.88 26.47
C ARG A 68 -11.35 -23.49 24.99
N ALA A 69 -12.40 -23.90 24.26
CA ALA A 69 -12.60 -23.52 22.87
C ALA A 69 -12.71 -21.99 22.70
N THR A 70 -13.40 -21.32 23.62
CA THR A 70 -13.53 -19.85 23.62
C THR A 70 -12.19 -19.15 23.82
N LEU A 71 -11.35 -19.63 24.76
CA LEU A 71 -10.00 -19.09 24.98
C LEU A 71 -9.10 -19.28 23.76
N GLU A 72 -9.16 -20.44 23.13
CA GLU A 72 -8.38 -20.74 21.94
C GLU A 72 -8.80 -19.87 20.74
N GLN A 73 -10.11 -19.65 20.58
CA GLN A 73 -10.63 -18.71 19.60
C GLN A 73 -10.19 -17.27 19.87
N GLN A 74 -10.20 -16.82 21.13
CA GLN A 74 -9.72 -15.47 21.51
C GLN A 74 -8.24 -15.29 21.17
N LYS A 75 -7.38 -16.25 21.54
CA LYS A 75 -5.95 -16.22 21.18
C LYS A 75 -5.73 -16.18 19.67
N SER A 76 -6.49 -16.97 18.91
CA SER A 76 -6.42 -16.96 17.45
C SER A 76 -6.78 -15.60 16.84
N LEU A 77 -7.84 -14.96 17.36
CA LEU A 77 -8.26 -13.62 16.92
C LEU A 77 -7.22 -12.54 17.26
N GLU A 78 -6.63 -12.60 18.45
CA GLU A 78 -5.57 -11.68 18.87
C GLU A 78 -4.33 -11.82 17.98
N ASN A 79 -3.88 -13.05 17.73
CA ASN A 79 -2.79 -13.33 16.80
C ASN A 79 -3.09 -12.85 15.37
N ARG A 80 -4.36 -12.90 14.92
CA ARG A 80 -4.76 -12.37 13.61
C ARG A 80 -4.75 -10.84 13.59
N ARG A 81 -5.22 -10.20 14.66
CA ARG A 81 -5.17 -8.73 14.78
C ARG A 81 -3.74 -8.21 14.80
N GLN A 82 -2.85 -8.88 15.54
CA GLN A 82 -1.45 -8.51 15.58
C GLN A 82 -0.80 -8.61 14.20
N ARG A 83 -0.97 -9.76 13.51
CA ARG A 83 -0.46 -9.92 12.14
C ARG A 83 -0.98 -8.86 11.17
N ASN A 84 -2.28 -8.55 11.23
CA ASN A 84 -2.86 -7.51 10.38
C ASN A 84 -2.29 -6.12 10.72
N SER A 85 -2.06 -5.84 11.99
CA SER A 85 -1.41 -4.60 12.43
C SER A 85 0.01 -4.52 11.90
N ASP A 86 0.81 -5.57 12.09
CA ASP A 86 2.21 -5.63 11.66
C ASP A 86 2.31 -5.47 10.13
N GLN A 87 1.47 -6.17 9.37
CA GLN A 87 1.36 -6.02 7.92
C GLN A 87 0.98 -4.59 7.50
N GLY A 88 0.04 -3.96 8.22
CA GLY A 88 -0.33 -2.57 7.96
C GLY A 88 0.82 -1.59 8.19
N HIS A 89 1.64 -1.83 9.22
CA HIS A 89 2.83 -1.01 9.49
C HIS A 89 3.92 -1.24 8.43
N GLU A 90 4.16 -2.50 8.03
CA GLU A 90 5.12 -2.85 6.99
C GLU A 90 4.78 -2.19 5.65
N ILE A 91 3.52 -2.26 5.21
CA ILE A 91 3.04 -1.60 3.98
C ILE A 91 3.24 -0.07 4.08
N SER A 92 2.93 0.53 5.24
CA SER A 92 3.14 1.97 5.44
C SER A 92 4.62 2.36 5.43
N ASP A 93 5.50 1.51 5.95
CA ASP A 93 6.94 1.74 5.99
C ASP A 93 7.57 1.57 4.60
N GLU A 94 7.13 0.57 3.83
CA GLU A 94 7.51 0.39 2.43
C GLU A 94 7.08 1.57 1.58
N TYR A 95 5.81 1.99 1.69
CA TYR A 95 5.29 3.16 1.00
C TYR A 95 6.09 4.43 1.33
N ARG A 96 6.37 4.67 2.62
CA ARG A 96 7.21 5.80 3.05
C ARG A 96 8.60 5.75 2.42
N LYS A 97 9.26 4.58 2.43
CA LYS A 97 10.59 4.41 1.86
C LYS A 97 10.59 4.66 0.35
N GLU A 98 9.57 4.17 -0.35
CA GLU A 98 9.38 4.39 -1.78
C GLU A 98 9.23 5.89 -2.08
N MET A 99 8.31 6.59 -1.42
CA MET A 99 8.09 8.03 -1.63
C MET A 99 9.34 8.86 -1.31
N GLN A 100 10.04 8.52 -0.21
CA GLN A 100 11.30 9.17 0.14
C GLN A 100 12.40 8.94 -0.91
N PHE A 101 12.42 7.77 -1.55
CA PHE A 101 13.37 7.45 -2.61
C PHE A 101 13.10 8.28 -3.88
N TYR A 102 11.86 8.28 -4.39
CA TYR A 102 11.47 9.09 -5.56
C TYR A 102 11.75 10.58 -5.33
N ALA A 103 11.33 11.11 -4.18
CA ALA A 103 11.62 12.48 -3.76
C ALA A 103 13.13 12.81 -3.77
N SER A 104 13.95 11.92 -3.22
CA SER A 104 15.41 12.12 -3.18
C SER A 104 16.01 12.14 -4.58
N GLY A 105 15.45 11.38 -5.53
CA GLY A 105 15.83 11.43 -6.93
C GLY A 105 15.53 12.77 -7.59
N LEU A 106 14.33 13.30 -7.38
CA LEU A 106 13.93 14.61 -7.88
C LEU A 106 14.83 15.73 -7.32
N GLU A 107 15.14 15.71 -6.03
CA GLU A 107 16.05 16.67 -5.39
C GLU A 107 17.47 16.69 -6.01
N VAL A 108 17.91 15.61 -6.65
CA VAL A 108 19.20 15.59 -7.35
C VAL A 108 19.17 16.46 -8.61
N PHE A 109 18.03 16.54 -9.31
CA PHE A 109 17.87 17.36 -10.51
C PHE A 109 17.94 18.85 -10.20
N SER A 110 17.51 19.28 -9.00
CA SER A 110 17.57 20.67 -8.57
C SER A 110 18.95 21.12 -8.07
N SER A 111 19.92 20.22 -7.85
CA SER A 111 21.26 20.58 -7.33
C SER A 111 22.20 21.13 -8.40
N LEU A 112 22.77 22.32 -8.21
CA LEU A 112 23.66 23.01 -9.16
C LEU A 112 25.04 22.35 -9.41
N GLU A 113 25.46 21.39 -8.58
CA GLU A 113 26.82 20.79 -8.68
C GLU A 113 26.87 19.61 -9.67
N TYR A 114 27.33 19.91 -10.89
CA TYR A 114 27.34 19.02 -12.06
C TYR A 114 28.07 17.68 -11.87
N SER A 115 29.07 17.59 -10.97
CA SER A 115 29.91 16.40 -10.78
C SER A 115 29.33 15.36 -9.81
N GLU A 116 28.65 15.77 -8.74
CA GLU A 116 27.89 14.86 -7.87
C GLU A 116 26.57 14.41 -8.50
N ARG A 117 25.98 15.28 -9.35
CA ARG A 117 24.74 15.03 -10.08
C ARG A 117 24.82 13.75 -10.91
N ASN A 118 25.88 13.56 -11.69
CA ASN A 118 26.03 12.40 -12.59
C ASN A 118 26.12 11.04 -11.87
N ARG A 119 26.78 10.97 -10.69
CA ARG A 119 26.89 9.71 -9.93
C ARG A 119 25.57 9.33 -9.25
N ARG A 120 24.83 10.33 -8.75
CA ARG A 120 23.52 10.11 -8.11
C ARG A 120 22.41 9.87 -9.14
N LEU A 121 22.45 10.55 -10.28
CA LEU A 121 21.58 10.31 -11.45
C LEU A 121 21.75 8.90 -12.02
N ALA A 122 22.98 8.40 -12.14
CA ALA A 122 23.23 7.04 -12.62
C ALA A 122 22.59 5.97 -11.71
N ASN A 123 22.54 6.20 -10.39
CA ASN A 123 21.87 5.28 -9.46
C ASN A 123 20.35 5.42 -9.45
N TYR A 124 19.80 6.63 -9.65
CA TYR A 124 18.35 6.82 -9.79
C TYR A 124 17.84 6.18 -11.09
N HIS A 125 18.54 6.42 -12.20
CA HIS A 125 18.25 5.87 -13.54
C HIS A 125 18.34 4.35 -13.63
N VAL A 126 19.30 3.71 -12.96
CA VAL A 126 19.43 2.24 -12.97
C VAL A 126 18.26 1.56 -12.24
N VAL A 127 17.56 2.29 -11.38
CA VAL A 127 16.49 1.74 -10.54
C VAL A 127 15.11 2.15 -11.05
N HIS A 128 14.93 3.36 -11.60
CA HIS A 128 13.65 3.83 -12.15
C HIS A 128 13.84 4.69 -13.41
N GLU A 129 13.18 4.28 -14.50
CA GLU A 129 12.85 5.14 -15.65
C GLU A 129 11.94 6.28 -15.17
N GLY A 130 11.75 7.34 -15.96
CA GLY A 130 10.82 8.41 -15.57
C GLY A 130 9.41 7.86 -15.30
N ASP A 131 8.86 8.13 -14.11
CA ASP A 131 7.46 7.86 -13.76
C ASP A 131 6.83 9.11 -13.15
N ILE A 132 6.24 9.93 -14.03
CA ILE A 132 5.68 11.22 -13.65
C ILE A 132 4.56 11.12 -12.61
N LYS A 133 3.85 9.98 -12.53
CA LYS A 133 2.78 9.81 -11.53
C LYS A 133 3.37 9.51 -10.16
N LYS A 134 4.36 8.63 -10.10
CA LYS A 134 5.05 8.31 -8.85
C LYS A 134 5.85 9.50 -8.31
N ASP A 135 6.45 10.28 -9.20
CA ASP A 135 7.17 11.49 -8.83
C ASP A 135 6.25 12.59 -8.28
N GLU A 136 5.04 12.74 -8.84
CA GLU A 136 4.02 13.63 -8.28
C GLU A 136 3.50 13.13 -6.93
N GLU A 137 3.22 11.83 -6.82
CA GLU A 137 2.80 11.19 -5.55
C GLU A 137 3.83 11.42 -4.44
N ALA A 138 5.13 11.31 -4.76
CA ALA A 138 6.22 11.56 -3.83
C ALA A 138 6.29 13.04 -3.39
N ILE A 139 6.03 13.99 -4.30
CA ILE A 139 5.93 15.41 -3.95
C ILE A 139 4.74 15.67 -3.03
N CYS A 140 3.57 15.12 -3.35
CA CYS A 140 2.38 15.21 -2.50
C CYS A 140 2.61 14.63 -1.11
N TYR A 141 3.32 13.49 -1.02
CA TYR A 141 3.77 12.92 0.24
C TYR A 141 4.65 13.89 1.03
N LEU A 142 5.68 14.47 0.39
CA LEU A 142 6.55 15.46 1.05
C LEU A 142 5.81 16.72 1.48
N ALA A 143 4.83 17.20 0.70
CA ALA A 143 4.05 18.38 1.06
C ALA A 143 3.32 18.21 2.41
N GLN A 144 2.95 16.98 2.76
CA GLN A 144 2.26 16.65 4.01
C GLN A 144 3.21 16.38 5.19
N HIS A 145 4.47 16.06 4.93
CA HIS A 145 5.41 15.56 5.95
C HIS A 145 6.69 16.39 6.10
N GLU A 146 7.24 16.90 4.99
CA GLU A 146 8.57 17.52 4.90
C GLU A 146 8.58 18.66 3.85
N THR A 147 7.87 19.76 4.12
CA THR A 147 7.61 20.87 3.18
C THR A 147 8.87 21.45 2.51
N HIS A 148 9.98 21.58 3.23
CA HIS A 148 11.23 22.11 2.66
C HIS A 148 11.80 21.22 1.53
N ARG A 149 11.57 19.92 1.59
CA ARG A 149 11.99 18.97 0.54
C ARG A 149 11.02 19.00 -0.62
N SER A 150 9.73 19.21 -0.34
CA SER A 150 8.70 19.32 -1.36
C SER A 150 9.03 20.40 -2.39
N GLU A 151 9.54 21.57 -1.95
CA GLU A 151 9.93 22.66 -2.84
C GLU A 151 11.08 22.25 -3.78
N LYS A 152 12.13 21.62 -3.24
CA LYS A 152 13.28 21.14 -4.02
C LYS A 152 12.89 20.02 -5.00
N ALA A 153 12.09 19.06 -4.53
CA ALA A 153 11.58 17.98 -5.36
C ALA A 153 10.68 18.52 -6.49
N SER A 154 9.87 19.55 -6.22
CA SER A 154 9.04 20.22 -7.24
C SER A 154 9.88 20.92 -8.32
N GLU A 155 10.99 21.54 -7.93
CA GLU A 155 11.94 22.11 -8.91
C GLU A 155 12.59 21.00 -9.75
N GLY A 156 13.02 19.92 -9.11
CA GLY A 156 13.54 18.73 -9.78
C GLY A 156 12.56 18.12 -10.79
N PHE A 157 11.30 17.99 -10.40
CA PHE A 157 10.20 17.52 -11.25
C PHE A 157 10.03 18.39 -12.49
N LYS A 158 10.06 19.72 -12.31
CA LYS A 158 9.99 20.66 -13.42
C LYS A 158 11.16 20.49 -14.39
N LEU A 159 12.36 20.28 -13.88
CA LEU A 159 13.53 20.05 -14.72
C LEU A 159 13.48 18.70 -15.45
N LEU A 160 12.94 17.67 -14.80
CA LEU A 160 12.87 16.32 -15.32
C LEU A 160 11.81 16.15 -16.42
N TYR A 161 10.63 16.74 -16.24
CA TYR A 161 9.49 16.56 -17.15
C TYR A 161 9.16 17.79 -18.00
N ASP A 162 9.84 18.92 -17.80
CA ASP A 162 9.54 20.18 -18.48
C ASP A 162 8.08 20.65 -18.26
N ILE A 163 7.52 20.29 -17.09
CA ILE A 163 6.20 20.73 -16.61
C ILE A 163 6.25 20.99 -15.10
N SER A 164 5.60 22.05 -14.63
CA SER A 164 5.41 22.29 -13.19
C SER A 164 4.29 21.42 -12.60
N ILE A 165 4.27 21.27 -11.28
CA ILE A 165 3.15 20.59 -10.56
C ILE A 165 1.82 21.28 -10.83
N SER A 166 1.79 22.62 -10.87
CA SER A 166 0.57 23.34 -11.25
C SER A 166 0.12 23.03 -12.67
N GLU A 167 1.04 22.83 -13.61
CA GLU A 167 0.69 22.39 -14.97
C GLU A 167 0.24 20.93 -15.01
N TYR A 168 0.81 20.06 -14.17
CA TYR A 168 0.35 18.68 -14.00
C TYR A 168 -1.15 18.63 -13.66
N ASP A 169 -1.57 19.47 -12.70
CA ASP A 169 -2.97 19.60 -12.29
C ASP A 169 -3.83 20.23 -13.40
N ASN A 170 -3.38 21.37 -13.94
CA ASN A 170 -4.12 22.12 -14.96
C ASN A 170 -4.37 21.30 -16.23
N PHE A 171 -3.42 20.43 -16.61
CA PHE A 171 -3.55 19.55 -17.76
C PHE A 171 -4.10 18.16 -17.41
N GLN A 172 -4.60 17.97 -16.18
CA GLN A 172 -5.26 16.74 -15.72
C GLN A 172 -4.41 15.48 -15.96
N ILE A 173 -3.09 15.59 -15.74
CA ILE A 173 -2.13 14.52 -16.08
C ILE A 173 -2.40 13.25 -15.27
N ALA A 174 -2.85 13.34 -14.02
CA ALA A 174 -3.24 12.17 -13.21
C ALA A 174 -4.20 11.22 -13.94
N THR A 175 -5.11 11.78 -14.74
CA THR A 175 -6.15 11.05 -15.49
C THR A 175 -5.90 10.97 -17.00
N ALA A 176 -4.75 11.43 -17.48
CA ALA A 176 -4.44 11.43 -18.90
C ALA A 176 -4.35 9.99 -19.46
N PRO A 177 -4.62 9.79 -20.77
CA PRO A 177 -4.41 8.52 -21.44
C PRO A 177 -2.97 8.04 -21.28
N HIS A 178 -2.80 6.72 -21.24
CA HIS A 178 -1.50 6.06 -21.09
C HIS A 178 -0.47 6.57 -22.10
N GLU A 179 -0.88 6.84 -23.34
CA GLU A 179 -0.01 7.34 -24.40
C GLU A 179 0.61 8.72 -24.05
N VAL A 180 -0.13 9.55 -23.33
CA VAL A 180 0.35 10.87 -22.87
C VAL A 180 1.34 10.72 -21.72
N ILE A 181 1.05 9.82 -20.78
CA ILE A 181 1.95 9.50 -19.65
C ILE A 181 3.26 8.92 -20.17
N ASN A 182 3.19 7.96 -21.09
CA ASN A 182 4.36 7.37 -21.72
C ASN A 182 5.16 8.40 -22.51
N ALA A 183 4.51 9.31 -23.24
CA ALA A 183 5.20 10.38 -23.94
C ALA A 183 5.97 11.31 -22.98
N LEU A 184 5.40 11.63 -21.81
CA LEU A 184 6.06 12.44 -20.78
C LEU A 184 7.28 11.72 -20.19
N ASN A 185 7.09 10.48 -19.77
CA ASN A 185 8.15 9.62 -19.22
C ASN A 185 9.27 9.41 -20.25
N LYS A 186 8.93 9.03 -21.48
CA LYS A 186 9.90 8.77 -22.54
C LYS A 186 10.66 10.02 -22.98
N LYS A 187 9.99 11.18 -23.04
CA LYS A 187 10.67 12.46 -23.30
C LYS A 187 11.70 12.75 -22.21
N SER A 188 11.33 12.54 -20.95
CA SER A 188 12.24 12.67 -19.82
C SER A 188 13.45 11.74 -19.95
N ASP A 189 13.22 10.47 -20.27
CA ASP A 189 14.29 9.48 -20.47
C ASP A 189 15.26 9.86 -21.59
N MET A 190 14.73 10.34 -22.71
CA MET A 190 15.55 10.80 -23.84
C MET A 190 16.35 12.06 -23.49
N ASN A 191 15.85 12.90 -22.59
CA ASN A 191 16.55 14.11 -22.18
C ASN A 191 17.67 13.83 -21.18
N HIS A 192 17.44 12.93 -20.22
CA HIS A 192 18.28 12.85 -19.02
C HIS A 192 19.02 11.52 -18.82
N PHE A 193 18.56 10.44 -19.44
CA PHE A 193 18.86 9.09 -18.95
C PHE A 193 19.56 8.19 -19.98
N HIS A 194 19.23 8.32 -21.26
CA HIS A 194 19.86 7.52 -22.32
C HIS A 194 21.16 8.11 -22.88
N TYR A 195 22.17 8.37 -22.05
CA TYR A 195 23.44 9.01 -22.46
C TYR A 195 24.12 8.34 -23.69
N SER A 196 24.13 7.01 -23.76
CA SER A 196 24.76 6.26 -24.87
C SER A 196 24.02 6.38 -26.20
N VAL A 197 22.69 6.38 -26.18
CA VAL A 197 21.84 6.55 -27.38
C VAL A 197 21.81 8.01 -27.81
N THR A 198 21.68 8.93 -26.85
CA THR A 198 21.56 10.37 -27.08
C THR A 198 22.82 10.98 -27.67
N GLN A 199 24.02 10.50 -27.31
CA GLN A 199 25.27 10.96 -27.93
C GLN A 199 25.61 10.28 -29.25
N ARG A 200 25.26 8.99 -29.42
CA ARG A 200 25.59 8.24 -30.64
C ARG A 200 24.60 8.48 -31.79
N LYS A 201 23.35 8.82 -31.47
CA LYS A 201 22.27 9.04 -32.45
C LYS A 201 21.42 10.27 -32.08
N PRO A 202 21.97 11.49 -32.15
CA PRO A 202 21.25 12.70 -31.77
C PRO A 202 20.00 12.96 -32.63
N GLN A 203 20.03 12.56 -33.91
CA GLN A 203 18.87 12.66 -34.80
C GLN A 203 17.70 11.78 -34.34
N LEU A 204 17.99 10.56 -33.88
CA LEU A 204 16.98 9.65 -33.34
C LEU A 204 16.40 10.18 -32.03
N LYS A 205 17.25 10.70 -31.13
CA LYS A 205 16.81 11.38 -29.91
C LYS A 205 15.80 12.48 -30.24
N ASN A 206 16.18 13.40 -31.14
CA ASN A 206 15.34 14.54 -31.50
C ASN A 206 14.03 14.10 -32.17
N TYR A 207 14.08 13.05 -32.99
CA TYR A 207 12.89 12.46 -33.59
C TYR A 207 11.92 11.93 -32.53
N VAL A 208 12.40 11.12 -31.58
CA VAL A 208 11.57 10.57 -30.49
C VAL A 208 10.99 11.69 -29.62
N ILE A 209 11.80 12.69 -29.25
CA ILE A 209 11.33 13.85 -28.49
C ILE A 209 10.23 14.59 -29.26
N SER A 210 10.39 14.79 -30.58
CA SER A 210 9.39 15.48 -31.38
C SER A 210 8.04 14.74 -31.44
N ILE A 211 8.07 13.41 -31.45
CA ILE A 211 6.84 12.59 -31.36
C ILE A 211 6.20 12.77 -29.99
N CYS A 212 6.99 12.68 -28.92
CA CYS A 212 6.48 12.85 -27.56
C CYS A 212 5.86 14.24 -27.37
N ASP A 213 6.54 15.30 -27.83
CA ASP A 213 6.03 16.67 -27.80
C ASP A 213 4.72 16.81 -28.60
N SER A 214 4.60 16.15 -29.74
CA SER A 214 3.35 16.14 -30.53
C SER A 214 2.18 15.55 -29.73
N ILE A 215 2.39 14.41 -29.06
CA ILE A 215 1.37 13.75 -28.23
C ILE A 215 0.99 14.65 -27.03
N ILE A 216 1.98 15.18 -26.31
CA ILE A 216 1.79 16.05 -25.14
C ILE A 216 1.04 17.33 -25.54
N ASN A 217 1.43 17.98 -26.63
CA ASN A 217 0.81 19.23 -27.06
C ASN A 217 -0.63 19.03 -27.53
N ARG A 218 -0.95 17.89 -28.18
CA ARG A 218 -2.34 17.53 -28.52
C ARG A 218 -3.19 17.39 -27.27
N TRP A 219 -2.67 16.74 -26.23
CA TRP A 219 -3.37 16.60 -24.95
C TRP A 219 -3.60 17.97 -24.28
N LYS A 220 -2.56 18.80 -24.16
CA LYS A 220 -2.67 20.17 -23.60
C LYS A 220 -3.72 20.99 -24.36
N THR A 221 -3.77 20.87 -25.69
CA THR A 221 -4.76 21.54 -26.53
C THR A 221 -6.17 21.02 -26.26
N TYR A 222 -6.34 19.69 -26.19
CA TYR A 222 -7.62 19.04 -25.89
C TYR A 222 -8.19 19.49 -24.53
N ILE A 223 -7.37 19.52 -23.47
CA ILE A 223 -7.81 19.97 -22.15
C ILE A 223 -8.13 21.47 -22.17
N SER A 224 -7.31 22.27 -22.86
CA SER A 224 -7.53 23.71 -22.96
C SER A 224 -8.78 24.09 -23.77
N SER A 225 -9.18 23.27 -24.76
CA SER A 225 -10.42 23.46 -25.51
C SER A 225 -11.65 22.88 -24.80
N SER A 226 -11.51 21.73 -24.15
CA SER A 226 -12.57 21.10 -23.33
C SER A 226 -13.01 22.00 -22.17
N THR A 227 -12.05 22.69 -21.53
CA THR A 227 -12.33 23.66 -20.46
C THR A 227 -13.05 24.93 -20.97
N LYS A 228 -13.05 25.18 -22.29
CA LYS A 228 -13.70 26.35 -22.91
C LYS A 228 -15.07 26.02 -23.52
N ASP A 229 -15.28 24.80 -24.02
CA ASP A 229 -16.51 24.40 -24.69
C ASP A 229 -16.99 23.03 -24.17
N GLY A 230 -18.00 23.04 -23.30
CA GLY A 230 -18.55 21.85 -22.65
C GLY A 230 -19.34 20.87 -23.55
N LEU A 231 -19.15 20.85 -24.87
CA LEU A 231 -20.01 20.08 -25.79
C LEU A 231 -19.32 19.63 -27.11
N MET A 232 -18.06 19.15 -27.10
CA MET A 232 -17.44 18.47 -28.28
C MET A 232 -16.41 17.36 -27.94
N ALA A 233 -16.36 16.86 -26.70
CA ALA A 233 -15.23 16.06 -26.20
C ALA A 233 -15.14 14.61 -26.75
N GLU A 234 -16.25 13.96 -27.12
CA GLU A 234 -16.24 12.51 -27.43
C GLU A 234 -15.64 12.14 -28.79
N ASN A 235 -15.83 12.96 -29.84
CA ASN A 235 -15.28 12.65 -31.17
C ASN A 235 -13.77 12.89 -31.27
N MET A 236 -13.25 13.88 -30.54
CA MET A 236 -11.81 14.18 -30.53
C MET A 236 -11.01 13.15 -29.72
N HIS A 237 -11.62 12.55 -28.69
CA HIS A 237 -10.99 11.51 -27.87
C HIS A 237 -10.66 10.24 -28.69
N ASN A 238 -11.58 9.77 -29.54
CA ASN A 238 -11.35 8.58 -30.36
C ASN A 238 -10.34 8.82 -31.49
N GLN A 239 -10.31 10.02 -32.09
CA GLN A 239 -9.35 10.35 -33.14
C GLN A 239 -7.93 10.54 -32.57
N ASN A 240 -7.80 11.16 -31.39
CA ASN A 240 -6.52 11.29 -30.70
C ASN A 240 -5.97 9.94 -30.24
N ARG A 241 -6.83 9.05 -29.72
CA ARG A 241 -6.41 7.72 -29.26
C ARG A 241 -5.83 6.86 -30.38
N ASN A 242 -6.46 6.86 -31.56
CA ASN A 242 -5.97 6.09 -32.70
C ASN A 242 -4.64 6.64 -33.27
N GLN A 243 -4.45 7.96 -33.30
CA GLN A 243 -3.21 8.56 -33.77
C GLN A 243 -2.07 8.39 -32.75
N ASN A 244 -2.35 8.51 -31.45
CA ASN A 244 -1.33 8.32 -30.41
C ASN A 244 -0.87 6.86 -30.34
N ARG A 245 -1.78 5.89 -30.51
CA ARG A 245 -1.43 4.46 -30.60
C ARG A 245 -0.51 4.15 -31.78
N CYS A 246 -0.72 4.80 -32.93
CA CYS A 246 0.14 4.65 -34.10
C CYS A 246 1.58 5.13 -33.80
N LEU A 247 1.70 6.30 -33.17
CA LEU A 247 3.00 6.89 -32.80
C LEU A 247 3.71 6.11 -31.68
N GLU A 248 2.97 5.55 -30.73
CA GLU A 248 3.53 4.71 -29.67
C GLU A 248 4.08 3.39 -30.23
N THR A 249 3.40 2.81 -31.22
CA THR A 249 3.89 1.61 -31.91
C THR A 249 5.22 1.89 -32.61
N GLU A 250 5.33 3.04 -33.29
CA GLU A 250 6.59 3.47 -33.91
C GLU A 250 7.73 3.66 -32.87
N ILE A 251 7.43 4.22 -31.69
CA ILE A 251 8.42 4.38 -30.61
C ILE A 251 8.89 3.02 -30.08
N ASN A 252 7.96 2.09 -29.85
CA ASN A 252 8.26 0.77 -29.29
C ASN A 252 9.00 -0.14 -30.29
N GLU A 253 8.80 0.03 -31.60
CA GLU A 253 9.54 -0.72 -32.62
C GLU A 253 11.00 -0.24 -32.82
N MET A 254 11.35 0.93 -32.28
CA MET A 254 12.70 1.51 -32.41
C MET A 254 13.67 1.08 -31.30
N PHE A 255 13.21 0.36 -30.27
CA PHE A 255 13.98 -0.11 -29.12
C PHE A 255 13.74 -1.58 -28.81
#